data_AF-A0A428NXR2-F1
#
_entry.id   AF-A0A428NXR2-F1
#
_cell.length_a   1.000
_cell.length_b   1.000
_cell.length_c   1.000
_cell.angle_alpha   90.00
_cell.angle_beta   90.00
_cell.angle_gamma   90.00
#
_symmetry.space_group_name_H-M   'P 1'
#
loop_
_entity.id
_entity.type
_entity.pdbx_description
1 polymer ?
#
loop_
_entity_poly.entity_id
_entity_poly.type
_entity_poly.pdbx_seq_one_letter_code
_entity_poly.pdbx_strand_id
1 'polypeptide(L)'
;MADTREAGENHPLFDNVNIPEKSYAQTKEQPAEEQPSENLNEGTARRTSVIRVWSILFLHAGCCIALALSIALALDGYLAGDEKSSRVNDGKLLLKVSDVTTLVSVSLVVIKIIAGSWSAIVLWACGRYMLSKSNDMKTQTAVSSMIQWKVPPGVRSLSMIPRSFSSWNISILTLIIMIQAFTAPILSGSVNWNVGFSVSQNAVSVASIASRTGYNNWYWYNAQGSFDKKGPLRKAAGYANLEWADPSTVDSRGKSITGNGCRHLFGNDGLPPESVLTDAVLPCIDIHDIHWIQSEDELTGSDWDDVDDDDLTLVDDTPLSYYHEGVAMVFNSTDLRRGPNTTDTPPPPYLFSGTRIVALMLGRYNVTDPPCSALKNTIFGDINALGYHRVRSRVNSVHENCYLIGRVNFTAGVTTSRRATYLTPRVVEDQTAIRDVKFEPNSWVHEAIWLLPDLMTMLSVMNASQLPTDGNVDGHVGELLRQGYLAAWGMLAHGYGQETETYKALPAEGRLVADPPQDVMEARAEDISGQARGAGHTLLDYGLNRD
;
A
#
# COMPACT_ATOMS: atom_id res chain seq x y z
N MET A 1 12.82 23.40 -38.47
CA MET A 1 13.17 22.07 -39.00
C MET A 1 12.60 21.05 -38.03
N ALA A 2 11.60 20.23 -38.32
CA ALA A 2 10.83 19.99 -39.53
C ALA A 2 9.37 19.78 -39.14
N ASP A 3 8.51 20.18 -40.08
CA ASP A 3 7.06 20.19 -40.10
C ASP A 3 6.63 18.98 -40.95
N THR A 4 5.67 18.17 -40.50
CA THR A 4 5.05 17.14 -41.36
C THR A 4 3.55 17.08 -41.12
N ARG A 5 2.85 17.77 -42.03
CA ARG A 5 1.48 17.50 -42.49
C ARG A 5 1.46 16.27 -43.40
N GLU A 6 0.46 15.42 -43.25
CA GLU A 6 -0.16 14.61 -44.32
C GLU A 6 -1.67 14.59 -44.00
N ALA A 7 -2.60 15.14 -44.79
CA ALA A 7 -2.97 14.90 -46.19
C ALA A 7 -3.68 13.56 -46.43
N GLY A 8 -5.01 13.61 -46.23
CA GLY A 8 -6.10 13.03 -47.05
C GLY A 8 -5.96 11.68 -47.75
N GLU A 9 -6.95 10.83 -47.52
CA GLU A 9 -7.38 9.84 -48.54
C GLU A 9 -8.90 9.63 -48.54
N ASN A 10 -9.44 9.56 -49.75
CA ASN A 10 -10.84 9.47 -50.12
C ASN A 10 -11.35 8.01 -50.11
N HIS A 11 -12.65 7.87 -49.78
CA HIS A 11 -13.65 6.86 -50.17
C HIS A 11 -13.24 5.48 -50.77
N PRO A 12 -14.06 4.46 -50.45
CA PRO A 12 -14.96 3.98 -51.51
C PRO A 12 -16.44 3.87 -51.12
N LEU A 13 -17.26 4.02 -52.16
CA LEU A 13 -18.66 3.66 -52.31
C LEU A 13 -18.98 2.29 -51.70
N PHE A 14 -20.07 2.21 -50.93
CA PHE A 14 -20.76 0.95 -50.70
C PHE A 14 -21.90 0.79 -51.69
N ASP A 15 -21.87 -0.36 -52.36
CA ASP A 15 -22.83 -0.83 -53.34
C ASP A 15 -24.24 -1.02 -52.76
N ASN A 16 -25.22 -0.67 -53.60
CA ASN A 16 -26.64 -0.94 -53.43
C ASN A 16 -26.90 -2.45 -53.37
N VAL A 17 -27.26 -2.95 -52.18
CA VAL A 17 -27.83 -4.29 -52.03
C VAL A 17 -29.34 -4.23 -52.27
N ASN A 18 -29.76 -4.77 -53.41
CA ASN A 18 -31.15 -5.04 -53.76
C ASN A 18 -31.79 -6.01 -52.75
N ILE A 19 -32.87 -5.57 -52.11
CA ILE A 19 -33.75 -6.42 -51.28
C ILE A 19 -34.88 -6.94 -52.19
N PRO A 20 -35.12 -8.25 -52.29
CA PRO A 20 -36.19 -8.78 -53.11
C PRO A 20 -37.58 -8.50 -52.50
N GLU A 21 -38.42 -7.88 -53.31
CA GLU A 21 -39.83 -7.59 -53.08
C GLU A 21 -40.62 -8.92 -52.97
N LYS A 22 -41.12 -9.24 -51.77
CA LYS A 22 -42.02 -10.38 -51.58
C LYS A 22 -43.44 -9.99 -51.99
N SER A 23 -43.87 -10.55 -53.12
CA SER A 23 -45.24 -10.61 -53.59
C SER A 23 -46.16 -11.22 -52.52
N TYR A 24 -47.20 -10.46 -52.13
CA TYR A 24 -48.29 -10.95 -51.29
C TYR A 24 -49.37 -11.57 -52.17
N ALA A 25 -49.72 -12.83 -51.89
CA ALA A 25 -50.83 -13.53 -52.51
C ALA A 25 -52.17 -13.02 -51.97
N GLN A 26 -52.99 -12.50 -52.87
CA GLN A 26 -54.41 -12.19 -52.68
C GLN A 26 -55.16 -13.50 -52.36
N THR A 27 -55.64 -13.64 -51.12
CA THR A 27 -56.54 -14.74 -50.73
C THR A 27 -57.96 -14.22 -50.71
N LYS A 28 -58.82 -14.86 -51.52
CA LYS A 28 -60.25 -14.61 -51.69
C LYS A 28 -61.03 -14.66 -50.36
N GLU A 29 -61.89 -13.68 -50.16
CA GLU A 29 -63.02 -13.76 -49.23
C GLU A 29 -64.01 -14.83 -49.70
N GLN A 30 -64.43 -15.67 -48.75
CA GLN A 30 -65.61 -16.52 -48.86
C GLN A 30 -66.41 -16.38 -47.55
N PRO A 31 -67.71 -16.04 -47.61
CA PRO A 31 -68.53 -15.82 -46.42
C PRO A 31 -69.23 -17.12 -46.00
N ALA A 32 -69.08 -17.50 -44.74
CA ALA A 32 -69.86 -18.52 -44.04
C ALA A 32 -69.42 -18.47 -42.56
N GLU A 33 -70.24 -18.72 -41.55
CA GLU A 33 -71.67 -18.91 -41.36
C GLU A 33 -71.79 -18.86 -39.84
N GLU A 34 -72.80 -18.19 -39.34
CA GLU A 34 -72.98 -17.91 -37.92
C GLU A 34 -73.34 -19.22 -37.17
N GLN A 35 -72.47 -19.69 -36.27
CA GLN A 35 -72.84 -20.68 -35.27
C GLN A 35 -72.39 -20.26 -33.86
N PRO A 36 -73.31 -20.24 -32.87
CA PRO A 36 -73.00 -19.99 -31.48
C PRO A 36 -72.77 -21.32 -30.75
N SER A 37 -71.60 -21.51 -30.13
CA SER A 37 -71.48 -22.48 -29.03
C SER A 37 -70.25 -22.26 -28.13
N GLU A 38 -70.55 -22.19 -26.84
CA GLU A 38 -69.85 -22.82 -25.72
C GLU A 38 -68.57 -22.17 -25.12
N ASN A 39 -68.88 -21.25 -24.19
CA ASN A 39 -68.07 -20.80 -23.06
C ASN A 39 -67.67 -21.95 -22.10
N LEU A 40 -66.60 -22.72 -22.39
CA LEU A 40 -66.06 -23.68 -21.40
C LEU A 40 -64.52 -23.84 -21.34
N ASN A 41 -63.73 -23.04 -22.06
CA ASN A 41 -62.25 -23.12 -22.03
C ASN A 41 -61.52 -21.83 -21.58
N GLU A 42 -62.21 -20.82 -21.05
CA GLU A 42 -61.55 -19.59 -20.55
C GLU A 42 -60.67 -19.82 -19.30
N GLY A 43 -60.96 -20.85 -18.49
CA GLY A 43 -60.25 -21.11 -17.24
C GLY A 43 -58.81 -21.63 -17.40
N THR A 44 -58.58 -22.52 -18.37
CA THR A 44 -57.27 -23.15 -18.63
C THR A 44 -56.32 -22.22 -19.39
N ALA A 45 -56.83 -21.43 -20.34
CA ALA A 45 -56.05 -20.44 -21.09
C ALA A 45 -55.54 -19.28 -20.19
N ARG A 46 -56.33 -18.90 -19.16
CA ARG A 46 -55.94 -17.84 -18.24
C ARG A 46 -54.82 -18.28 -17.28
N ARG A 47 -54.80 -19.55 -16.88
CA ARG A 47 -53.81 -20.11 -15.95
C ARG A 47 -52.43 -20.29 -16.60
N THR A 48 -52.38 -20.70 -17.87
CA THR A 48 -51.12 -20.84 -18.63
C THR A 48 -50.46 -19.50 -18.94
N SER A 49 -51.26 -18.45 -19.17
CA SER A 49 -50.77 -17.08 -19.40
C SER A 49 -50.06 -16.49 -18.18
N VAL A 50 -50.61 -16.71 -16.98
CA VAL A 50 -50.01 -16.21 -15.73
C VAL A 50 -48.64 -16.86 -15.50
N ILE A 51 -48.54 -18.20 -15.61
CA ILE A 51 -47.28 -18.93 -15.40
C ILE A 51 -46.16 -18.43 -16.32
N ARG A 52 -46.51 -18.08 -17.57
CA ARG A 52 -45.55 -17.61 -18.59
C ARG A 52 -44.97 -16.22 -18.31
N VAL A 53 -45.72 -15.34 -17.64
CA VAL A 53 -45.22 -14.00 -17.28
C VAL A 53 -44.28 -14.09 -16.07
N TRP A 54 -44.60 -14.93 -15.09
CA TRP A 54 -43.78 -15.12 -13.90
C TRP A 54 -42.47 -15.85 -14.18
N SER A 55 -42.43 -16.76 -15.18
CA SER A 55 -41.18 -17.46 -15.53
C SER A 55 -40.04 -16.53 -15.95
N ILE A 56 -40.35 -15.39 -16.60
CA ILE A 56 -39.34 -14.41 -17.02
C ILE A 56 -38.73 -13.70 -15.79
N LEU A 57 -39.54 -13.44 -14.75
CA LEU A 57 -39.06 -12.85 -13.50
C LEU A 57 -38.14 -13.81 -12.73
N PHE A 58 -38.51 -15.10 -12.66
CA PHE A 58 -37.65 -16.11 -12.04
C PHE A 58 -36.33 -16.26 -12.80
N LEU A 59 -36.36 -16.23 -14.13
CA LEU A 59 -35.14 -16.25 -14.94
C LEU A 59 -34.28 -15.01 -14.67
N HIS A 60 -34.87 -13.82 -14.65
CA HIS A 60 -34.16 -12.58 -14.31
C HIS A 60 -33.52 -12.65 -12.93
N ALA A 61 -34.28 -13.06 -11.90
CA ALA A 61 -33.78 -13.22 -10.54
C ALA A 61 -32.61 -14.23 -10.50
N GLY A 62 -32.75 -15.37 -11.19
CA GLY A 62 -31.69 -16.37 -11.32
C GLY A 62 -30.42 -15.80 -11.95
N CYS A 63 -30.53 -15.04 -13.04
CA CYS A 63 -29.38 -14.38 -13.68
C CYS A 63 -28.74 -13.33 -12.77
N CYS A 64 -29.52 -12.52 -12.05
CA CYS A 64 -28.98 -11.55 -11.10
C CYS A 64 -28.24 -12.22 -9.94
N ILE A 65 -28.80 -13.29 -9.37
CA ILE A 65 -28.15 -14.06 -8.30
C ILE A 65 -26.87 -14.70 -8.83
N ALA A 66 -26.91 -15.32 -10.02
CA ALA A 66 -25.74 -15.91 -10.63
C ALA A 66 -24.61 -14.89 -10.89
N LEU A 67 -24.95 -13.70 -11.39
CA LEU A 67 -23.98 -12.62 -11.59
C LEU A 67 -23.41 -12.13 -10.25
N ALA A 68 -24.25 -11.90 -9.24
CA ALA A 68 -23.82 -11.45 -7.93
C ALA A 68 -22.88 -12.48 -7.26
N LEU A 69 -23.22 -13.77 -7.32
CA LEU A 69 -22.37 -14.85 -6.82
C LEU A 69 -21.07 -14.96 -7.63
N SER A 70 -21.10 -14.75 -8.95
CA SER A 70 -19.88 -14.78 -9.76
C SER A 70 -18.94 -13.64 -9.39
N ILE A 71 -19.46 -12.43 -9.15
CA ILE A 71 -18.65 -11.30 -8.69
C ILE A 71 -18.10 -11.60 -7.30
N ALA A 72 -18.95 -12.02 -6.35
CA ALA A 72 -18.53 -12.25 -4.96
C ALA A 72 -17.55 -13.42 -4.80
N LEU A 73 -17.68 -14.49 -5.59
CA LEU A 73 -16.87 -15.70 -5.41
C LEU A 73 -15.68 -15.80 -6.37
N ALA A 74 -15.79 -15.23 -7.57
CA ALA A 74 -14.76 -15.37 -8.60
C ALA A 74 -13.92 -14.10 -8.81
N LEU A 75 -14.43 -12.92 -8.44
CA LEU A 75 -13.67 -11.66 -8.56
C LEU A 75 -13.04 -11.20 -7.25
N ASP A 76 -13.59 -11.59 -6.09
CA ASP A 76 -12.99 -11.23 -4.81
C ASP A 76 -11.55 -11.76 -4.70
N GLY A 77 -10.58 -10.84 -4.56
CA GLY A 77 -9.16 -11.15 -4.55
C GLY A 77 -8.57 -11.59 -5.91
N TYR A 78 -9.32 -11.50 -7.01
CA TYR A 78 -8.82 -11.88 -8.33
C TYR A 78 -7.72 -10.93 -8.79
N LEU A 79 -6.55 -11.48 -9.10
CA LEU A 79 -5.38 -10.76 -9.61
C LEU A 79 -5.45 -10.67 -11.13
N ALA A 80 -6.06 -9.62 -11.67
CA ALA A 80 -6.07 -9.38 -13.10
C ALA A 80 -4.70 -8.96 -13.63
N GLY A 81 -4.40 -9.37 -14.86
CA GLY A 81 -3.20 -8.95 -15.57
C GLY A 81 -3.25 -7.47 -15.97
N ASP A 82 -2.11 -6.79 -15.91
CA ASP A 82 -1.94 -5.45 -16.45
C ASP A 82 -1.85 -5.44 -17.99
N GLU A 83 -1.72 -4.27 -18.61
CA GLU A 83 -1.62 -4.16 -20.07
C GLU A 83 -0.39 -4.88 -20.63
N LYS A 84 0.70 -4.94 -19.88
CA LYS A 84 1.98 -5.54 -20.30
C LYS A 84 2.06 -7.05 -20.07
N SER A 85 1.24 -7.59 -19.18
CA SER A 85 1.24 -9.01 -18.85
C SER A 85 0.78 -9.87 -20.02
N SER A 86 1.42 -11.04 -20.13
CA SER A 86 0.98 -12.10 -21.04
C SER A 86 -0.41 -12.60 -20.63
N ARG A 87 -1.27 -12.86 -21.62
CA ARG A 87 -2.61 -13.45 -21.39
C ARG A 87 -2.54 -14.89 -20.89
N VAL A 88 -1.41 -15.56 -21.06
CA VAL A 88 -1.16 -16.90 -20.54
C VAL A 88 0.00 -16.79 -19.56
N ASN A 89 -0.28 -17.02 -18.28
CA ASN A 89 0.73 -17.09 -17.23
C ASN A 89 0.65 -18.45 -16.55
N ASP A 90 1.78 -19.17 -16.47
CA ASP A 90 1.87 -20.54 -15.95
C ASP A 90 0.83 -21.52 -16.52
N GLY A 91 0.56 -21.41 -17.83
CA GLY A 91 -0.41 -22.26 -18.54
C GLY A 91 -1.88 -21.98 -18.21
N LYS A 92 -2.16 -20.95 -17.41
CA LYS A 92 -3.52 -20.48 -17.10
C LYS A 92 -3.82 -19.19 -17.86
N LEU A 93 -5.08 -19.03 -18.26
CA LEU A 93 -5.57 -17.79 -18.86
C LEU A 93 -5.68 -16.72 -17.76
N LEU A 94 -4.89 -15.65 -17.89
CA LEU A 94 -4.95 -14.48 -17.03
C LEU A 94 -5.87 -13.44 -17.69
N LEU A 95 -7.04 -13.20 -17.09
CA LEU A 95 -7.97 -12.20 -17.57
C LEU A 95 -7.46 -10.81 -17.21
N LYS A 96 -7.57 -9.88 -18.16
CA LYS A 96 -7.31 -8.47 -17.89
C LYS A 96 -8.58 -7.81 -17.34
N VAL A 97 -8.43 -6.64 -16.73
CA VAL A 97 -9.57 -5.83 -16.25
C VAL A 97 -10.58 -5.56 -17.36
N SER A 98 -10.11 -5.30 -18.58
CA SER A 98 -10.97 -5.11 -19.75
C SER A 98 -11.77 -6.37 -20.12
N ASP A 99 -11.19 -7.55 -19.97
CA ASP A 99 -11.89 -8.82 -20.25
C ASP A 99 -12.99 -9.06 -19.21
N VAL A 100 -12.68 -8.87 -17.92
CA VAL A 100 -13.63 -9.02 -16.81
C VAL A 100 -14.79 -8.03 -16.93
N THR A 101 -14.49 -6.75 -17.14
CA THR A 101 -15.51 -5.70 -17.30
C THR A 101 -16.38 -5.93 -18.53
N THR A 102 -15.82 -6.48 -19.61
CA THR A 102 -16.59 -6.90 -20.79
C THR A 102 -17.54 -8.05 -20.47
N LEU A 103 -17.09 -9.08 -19.75
CA LEU A 103 -17.94 -10.21 -19.33
C LEU A 103 -19.09 -9.77 -18.42
N VAL A 104 -18.82 -8.87 -17.47
CA VAL A 104 -19.86 -8.25 -16.62
C VAL A 104 -20.83 -7.44 -17.48
N SER A 105 -20.33 -6.65 -18.42
CA SER A 105 -21.17 -5.85 -19.33
C SER A 105 -22.08 -6.71 -20.20
N VAL A 106 -21.55 -7.79 -20.79
CA VAL A 106 -22.33 -8.76 -21.58
C VAL A 106 -23.42 -9.39 -20.72
N SER A 107 -23.09 -9.79 -19.50
CA SER A 107 -24.05 -10.37 -18.55
C SER A 107 -25.17 -9.38 -18.21
N LEU A 108 -24.82 -8.11 -17.97
CA LEU A 108 -25.79 -7.04 -17.74
C LEU A 108 -26.68 -6.77 -18.94
N VAL A 109 -26.16 -6.85 -20.16
CA VAL A 109 -26.97 -6.72 -21.39
C VAL A 109 -28.01 -7.84 -21.47
N VAL A 110 -27.62 -9.09 -21.19
CA VAL A 110 -28.56 -10.23 -21.15
C VAL A 110 -29.65 -10.00 -20.11
N ILE A 111 -29.28 -9.62 -18.88
CA ILE A 111 -30.23 -9.31 -17.80
C ILE A 111 -31.19 -8.18 -18.22
N LYS A 112 -30.68 -7.12 -18.85
CA LYS A 112 -31.49 -6.00 -19.37
C LYS A 112 -32.46 -6.42 -20.46
N ILE A 113 -32.06 -7.31 -21.37
CA ILE A 113 -32.96 -7.84 -22.41
C ILE A 113 -34.10 -8.63 -21.76
N ILE A 114 -33.80 -9.48 -20.77
CA ILE A 114 -34.80 -10.25 -20.02
C ILE A 114 -35.76 -9.31 -19.29
N ALA A 115 -35.22 -8.36 -18.51
CA ALA A 115 -36.01 -7.37 -17.78
C ALA A 115 -36.85 -6.48 -18.70
N GLY A 116 -36.27 -6.03 -19.82
CA GLY A 116 -36.92 -5.22 -20.83
C GLY A 116 -38.06 -5.96 -21.53
N SER A 117 -37.86 -7.24 -21.83
CA SER A 117 -38.91 -8.10 -22.42
C SER A 117 -40.10 -8.26 -21.48
N TRP A 118 -39.84 -8.50 -20.20
CA TRP A 118 -40.88 -8.58 -19.17
C TRP A 118 -41.62 -7.23 -19.03
N SER A 119 -40.87 -6.13 -18.93
CA SER A 119 -41.42 -4.78 -18.83
C SER A 119 -42.31 -4.43 -20.01
N ALA A 120 -41.91 -4.80 -21.23
CA ALA A 120 -42.72 -4.61 -22.44
C ALA A 120 -44.05 -5.39 -22.37
N ILE A 121 -44.03 -6.64 -21.91
CA ILE A 121 -45.24 -7.47 -21.73
C ILE A 121 -46.19 -6.83 -20.71
N VAL A 122 -45.66 -6.38 -19.57
CA VAL A 122 -46.43 -5.74 -18.50
C VAL A 122 -47.03 -4.42 -18.96
N LEU A 123 -46.23 -3.55 -19.58
CA LEU A 123 -46.70 -2.26 -20.11
C LEU A 123 -47.77 -2.46 -21.17
N TRP A 124 -47.63 -3.47 -22.03
CA TRP A 124 -48.65 -3.83 -23.01
C TRP A 124 -49.95 -4.29 -22.35
N ALA A 125 -49.86 -5.13 -21.32
CA ALA A 125 -51.02 -5.59 -20.54
C ALA A 125 -51.73 -4.42 -19.83
N CYS A 126 -50.97 -3.51 -19.20
CA CYS A 126 -51.50 -2.29 -18.58
C CYS A 126 -52.14 -1.35 -19.61
N GLY A 127 -51.51 -1.17 -20.77
CA GLY A 127 -52.03 -0.38 -21.88
C GLY A 127 -53.36 -0.92 -22.38
N ARG A 128 -53.45 -2.24 -22.62
CA ARG A 128 -54.73 -2.89 -22.95
C ARG A 128 -55.77 -2.74 -21.85
N TYR A 129 -55.39 -2.90 -20.58
CA TYR A 129 -56.31 -2.72 -19.47
C TYR A 129 -56.89 -1.30 -19.44
N MET A 130 -56.06 -0.27 -19.59
CA MET A 130 -56.52 1.11 -19.65
C MET A 130 -57.41 1.40 -20.85
N LEU A 131 -57.07 0.87 -22.03
CA LEU A 131 -57.90 0.97 -23.24
C LEU A 131 -59.24 0.25 -23.08
N SER A 132 -59.27 -0.89 -22.41
CA SER A 132 -60.51 -1.67 -22.19
C SER A 132 -61.46 -1.02 -21.18
N LYS A 133 -60.93 -0.24 -20.24
CA LYS A 133 -61.72 0.38 -19.15
C LYS A 133 -62.20 1.79 -19.48
N SER A 134 -61.66 2.41 -20.52
CA SER A 134 -61.94 3.80 -20.88
C SER A 134 -62.56 3.90 -22.26
N ASN A 135 -63.78 4.45 -22.33
CA ASN A 135 -64.40 4.86 -23.60
C ASN A 135 -64.00 6.29 -24.01
N ASP A 136 -63.09 6.94 -23.27
CA ASP A 136 -62.72 8.34 -23.48
C ASP A 136 -61.49 8.47 -24.38
N MET A 137 -61.65 9.24 -25.47
CA MET A 137 -60.61 9.54 -26.47
C MET A 137 -59.35 10.13 -25.83
N LYS A 138 -59.47 10.85 -24.71
CA LYS A 138 -58.33 11.39 -23.95
C LYS A 138 -57.42 10.30 -23.37
N THR A 139 -57.98 9.15 -23.01
CA THR A 139 -57.22 8.03 -22.44
C THR A 139 -56.41 7.32 -23.50
N GLN A 140 -56.94 7.21 -24.72
CA GLN A 140 -56.21 6.62 -25.85
C GLN A 140 -54.97 7.44 -26.22
N THR A 141 -55.08 8.77 -26.23
CA THR A 141 -53.95 9.68 -26.45
C THR A 141 -52.92 9.59 -25.31
N ALA A 142 -53.38 9.46 -24.06
CA ALA A 142 -52.51 9.28 -22.90
C ALA A 142 -51.74 7.95 -22.98
N VAL A 143 -52.41 6.84 -23.31
CA VAL A 143 -51.77 5.52 -23.47
C VAL A 143 -50.77 5.53 -24.63
N SER A 144 -51.12 6.13 -25.78
CA SER A 144 -50.22 6.32 -26.90
C SER A 144 -48.98 7.12 -26.49
N SER A 145 -49.17 8.22 -25.76
CA SER A 145 -48.06 9.01 -25.21
C SER A 145 -47.21 8.21 -24.22
N MET A 146 -47.80 7.38 -23.36
CA MET A 146 -47.05 6.56 -22.41
C MET A 146 -46.20 5.49 -23.11
N ILE A 147 -46.74 4.88 -24.17
CA ILE A 147 -46.00 3.91 -24.99
C ILE A 147 -44.87 4.60 -25.76
N GLN A 148 -45.14 5.76 -26.36
CA GLN A 148 -44.18 6.48 -27.19
C GLN A 148 -43.04 7.09 -26.36
N TRP A 149 -43.35 7.62 -25.18
CA TRP A 149 -42.40 8.37 -24.35
C TRP A 149 -41.84 7.58 -23.16
N LYS A 150 -42.37 6.37 -22.89
CA LYS A 150 -41.95 5.49 -21.78
C LYS A 150 -41.98 6.16 -20.39
N VAL A 151 -42.79 7.20 -20.21
CA VAL A 151 -42.90 7.95 -18.94
C VAL A 151 -44.27 7.75 -18.29
N PRO A 152 -44.35 7.76 -16.93
CA PRO A 152 -45.62 7.73 -16.22
C PRO A 152 -46.52 8.91 -16.62
N PRO A 153 -47.85 8.78 -16.50
CA PRO A 153 -48.80 9.76 -17.01
C PRO A 153 -48.71 11.11 -16.27
N GLY A 154 -48.18 11.13 -15.04
CA GLY A 154 -48.04 12.34 -14.22
C GLY A 154 -46.78 13.17 -14.46
N VAL A 155 -45.76 12.65 -15.15
CA VAL A 155 -44.48 13.37 -15.30
C VAL A 155 -44.58 14.53 -16.29
N ARG A 156 -45.46 14.43 -17.28
CA ARG A 156 -45.61 15.43 -18.35
C ARG A 156 -46.62 16.53 -18.01
N SER A 157 -47.54 16.28 -17.07
CA SER A 157 -48.51 17.27 -16.62
C SER A 157 -48.89 17.01 -15.17
N LEU A 158 -48.55 17.95 -14.28
CA LEU A 158 -48.93 17.96 -12.87
C LEU A 158 -50.47 17.91 -12.66
N SER A 159 -51.25 18.24 -13.69
CA SER A 159 -52.71 18.10 -13.66
C SER A 159 -53.21 16.65 -13.75
N MET A 160 -52.33 15.71 -14.11
CA MET A 160 -52.66 14.31 -14.41
C MET A 160 -52.21 13.35 -13.30
N ILE A 161 -52.31 13.79 -12.04
CA ILE A 161 -52.08 12.91 -10.88
C ILE A 161 -53.11 11.77 -10.92
N PRO A 162 -52.68 10.50 -10.82
CA PRO A 162 -53.57 9.36 -10.85
C PRO A 162 -54.62 9.46 -9.73
N ARG A 163 -55.90 9.61 -10.12
CA ARG A 163 -57.02 9.66 -9.16
C ARG A 163 -57.52 8.29 -8.73
N SER A 164 -57.21 7.24 -9.49
CA SER A 164 -57.66 5.88 -9.21
C SER A 164 -56.53 5.02 -8.64
N PHE A 165 -56.88 4.10 -7.74
CA PHE A 165 -55.95 3.11 -7.18
C PHE A 165 -55.25 2.30 -8.27
N SER A 166 -55.97 1.92 -9.34
CA SER A 166 -55.39 1.21 -10.49
C SER A 166 -54.33 2.04 -11.22
N SER A 167 -54.55 3.35 -11.38
CA SER A 167 -53.59 4.26 -12.02
C SER A 167 -52.33 4.50 -11.16
N TRP A 168 -52.48 4.48 -9.83
CA TRP A 168 -51.34 4.50 -8.90
C TRP A 168 -50.48 3.24 -9.02
N ASN A 169 -51.10 2.05 -9.07
CA ASN A 169 -50.38 0.79 -9.28
C ASN A 169 -49.59 0.79 -10.58
N ILE A 170 -50.18 1.26 -11.69
CA ILE A 170 -49.47 1.39 -12.97
C ILE A 170 -48.30 2.37 -12.86
N SER A 171 -48.48 3.51 -12.17
CA SER A 171 -47.43 4.52 -12.03
C SER A 171 -46.25 4.03 -11.20
N ILE A 172 -46.51 3.34 -10.08
CA ILE A 172 -45.48 2.70 -9.24
C ILE A 172 -44.73 1.63 -10.05
N LEU A 173 -45.45 0.78 -10.78
CA LEU A 173 -44.85 -0.27 -11.60
C LEU A 173 -43.93 0.30 -12.69
N THR A 174 -44.36 1.38 -13.35
CA THR A 174 -43.55 2.10 -14.36
C THR A 174 -42.31 2.73 -13.73
N LEU A 175 -42.42 3.26 -12.50
CA LEU A 175 -41.30 3.82 -11.75
C LEU A 175 -40.26 2.74 -11.37
N ILE A 176 -40.72 1.56 -10.92
CA ILE A 176 -39.84 0.42 -10.63
C ILE A 176 -39.08 -0.02 -11.89
N ILE A 177 -39.76 -0.06 -13.04
CA ILE A 177 -39.13 -0.36 -14.34
C ILE A 177 -38.06 0.70 -14.68
N MET A 178 -38.30 1.97 -14.37
CA MET A 178 -37.32 3.04 -14.59
C MET A 178 -36.03 2.84 -13.78
N ILE A 179 -36.14 2.37 -12.53
CA ILE A 179 -34.97 2.10 -11.67
C ILE A 179 -34.03 1.06 -12.30
N GLN A 180 -34.57 0.11 -13.08
CA GLN A 180 -33.76 -0.90 -13.77
C GLN A 180 -32.72 -0.30 -14.72
N ALA A 181 -32.95 0.90 -15.28
CA ALA A 181 -32.00 1.56 -16.16
C ALA A 181 -30.68 1.93 -15.46
N PHE A 182 -30.70 2.13 -14.13
CA PHE A 182 -29.54 2.53 -13.33
C PHE A 182 -28.72 1.34 -12.79
N THR A 183 -29.22 0.11 -12.92
CA THR A 183 -28.53 -1.09 -12.40
C THR A 183 -27.15 -1.29 -13.02
N ALA A 184 -26.99 -1.08 -14.33
CA ALA A 184 -25.71 -1.29 -14.99
C ALA A 184 -24.62 -0.29 -14.57
N PRO A 185 -24.85 1.04 -14.56
CA PRO A 185 -23.87 1.99 -14.02
C PRO A 185 -23.42 1.67 -12.58
N ILE A 186 -24.36 1.26 -11.73
CA ILE A 186 -24.09 0.91 -10.33
C ILE A 186 -23.20 -0.34 -10.25
N LEU A 187 -23.52 -1.39 -11.02
CA LEU A 187 -22.75 -2.64 -11.04
C LEU A 187 -21.39 -2.51 -11.74
N SER A 188 -21.27 -1.65 -12.76
CA SER A 188 -19.95 -1.37 -13.36
C SER A 188 -19.03 -0.58 -12.43
N GLY A 189 -19.60 0.21 -11.52
CA GLY A 189 -18.86 0.95 -10.50
C GLY A 189 -18.62 0.16 -9.21
N SER A 190 -19.21 -1.04 -9.06
CA SER A 190 -19.11 -1.83 -7.81
C SER A 190 -17.90 -2.75 -7.75
N VAL A 191 -17.08 -2.82 -8.80
CA VAL A 191 -15.82 -3.55 -8.80
C VAL A 191 -14.71 -2.50 -8.80
N ASN A 192 -14.06 -2.32 -7.64
CA ASN A 192 -12.87 -1.49 -7.57
C ASN A 192 -11.65 -2.34 -7.93
N TRP A 193 -10.70 -1.73 -8.62
CA TRP A 193 -9.45 -2.39 -9.00
C TRP A 193 -8.31 -1.67 -8.28
N ASN A 194 -7.77 -2.34 -7.27
CA ASN A 194 -6.63 -1.84 -6.51
C ASN A 194 -5.33 -2.34 -7.12
N VAL A 195 -4.24 -1.57 -6.96
CA VAL A 195 -2.91 -2.01 -7.38
C VAL A 195 -2.49 -3.17 -6.47
N GLY A 196 -2.05 -4.27 -7.06
CA GLY A 196 -1.45 -5.39 -6.35
C GLY A 196 -0.29 -5.97 -7.11
N PHE A 197 0.35 -6.98 -6.53
CA PHE A 197 1.51 -7.63 -7.11
C PHE A 197 1.40 -9.14 -6.96
N SER A 198 1.88 -9.87 -7.97
CA SER A 198 2.12 -11.31 -7.84
C SER A 198 3.60 -11.58 -8.04
N VAL A 199 4.22 -12.28 -7.10
CA VAL A 199 5.62 -12.69 -7.20
C VAL A 199 5.71 -13.84 -8.21
N SER A 200 6.56 -13.68 -9.22
CA SER A 200 6.80 -14.70 -10.24
C SER A 200 7.47 -15.94 -9.63
N GLN A 201 7.19 -17.13 -10.17
CA GLN A 201 7.89 -18.35 -9.77
C GLN A 201 9.26 -18.50 -10.46
N ASN A 202 9.49 -17.72 -11.52
CA ASN A 202 10.71 -17.77 -12.30
C ASN A 202 11.77 -16.87 -11.65
N ALA A 203 12.80 -17.50 -11.10
CA ALA A 203 13.93 -16.78 -10.53
C ALA A 203 14.81 -16.17 -11.64
N VAL A 204 15.16 -14.91 -11.46
CA VAL A 204 16.20 -14.20 -12.22
C VAL A 204 17.45 -14.07 -11.36
N SER A 205 18.62 -14.11 -12.00
CA SER A 205 19.87 -13.84 -11.31
C SER A 205 20.04 -12.34 -11.18
N VAL A 206 20.27 -11.89 -9.96
CA VAL A 206 20.63 -10.49 -9.66
C VAL A 206 22.01 -10.46 -9.03
N ALA A 207 22.75 -9.40 -9.27
CA ALA A 207 24.00 -9.19 -8.55
C ALA A 207 23.71 -8.36 -7.30
N SER A 208 24.39 -8.63 -6.18
CA SER A 208 24.58 -7.56 -5.21
C SER A 208 25.24 -6.37 -5.89
N ILE A 209 25.20 -5.18 -5.28
CA ILE A 209 25.91 -4.04 -5.88
C ILE A 209 27.36 -4.46 -6.10
N ALA A 210 27.75 -4.57 -7.36
CA ALA A 210 28.97 -5.23 -7.74
C ALA A 210 30.14 -4.66 -6.94
N SER A 211 30.72 -5.48 -6.08
CA SER A 211 32.03 -5.18 -5.54
C SER A 211 32.98 -5.23 -6.74
N ARG A 212 33.30 -4.06 -7.31
CA ARG A 212 34.31 -3.93 -8.36
C ARG A 212 35.73 -4.18 -7.83
N THR A 213 35.83 -4.55 -6.56
CA THR A 213 36.95 -4.24 -5.70
C THR A 213 37.09 -5.37 -4.68
N GLY A 214 37.76 -6.45 -5.09
CA GLY A 214 38.09 -7.54 -4.17
C GLY A 214 38.97 -7.06 -3.00
N TYR A 215 39.26 -7.98 -2.06
CA TYR A 215 40.01 -7.70 -0.84
C TYR A 215 41.35 -6.96 -1.02
N ASN A 216 41.93 -6.95 -2.21
CA ASN A 216 43.12 -6.15 -2.53
C ASN A 216 42.92 -4.64 -2.25
N ASN A 217 41.69 -4.14 -2.27
CA ASN A 217 41.39 -2.74 -1.96
C ASN A 217 41.24 -2.46 -0.45
N TRP A 218 41.14 -3.49 0.38
CA TRP A 218 41.19 -3.34 1.84
C TRP A 218 42.52 -2.75 2.29
N TYR A 219 43.61 -3.11 1.61
CA TYR A 219 44.90 -2.45 1.81
C TYR A 219 44.77 -0.93 1.65
N TRP A 220 44.14 -0.44 0.58
CA TRP A 220 43.95 1.00 0.36
C TRP A 220 43.01 1.66 1.34
N TYR A 221 42.03 0.93 1.86
CA TYR A 221 41.23 1.41 2.98
C TYR A 221 42.15 1.74 4.16
N ASN A 222 43.10 0.87 4.53
CA ASN A 222 43.98 1.06 5.69
C ASN A 222 45.29 1.82 5.41
N ALA A 223 45.79 1.82 4.19
CA ALA A 223 47.12 2.32 3.80
C ALA A 223 47.18 3.83 3.55
N GLN A 224 46.04 4.52 3.47
CA GLN A 224 45.98 5.98 3.30
C GLN A 224 46.43 6.77 4.56
N GLY A 225 47.15 6.12 5.48
CA GLY A 225 47.48 6.65 6.78
C GLY A 225 46.29 6.59 7.74
N SER A 226 46.55 6.94 8.99
CA SER A 226 45.49 7.17 9.95
C SER A 226 44.65 8.37 9.47
N PHE A 227 43.32 8.18 9.38
CA PHE A 227 42.30 9.24 9.38
C PHE A 227 41.75 9.84 8.07
N ASP A 228 41.96 9.29 6.86
CA ASP A 228 41.19 9.73 5.67
C ASP A 228 40.09 8.74 5.24
N LYS A 229 39.23 8.34 6.18
CA LYS A 229 38.02 7.56 5.83
C LYS A 229 36.88 8.43 5.28
N LYS A 230 37.14 9.70 4.91
CA LYS A 230 36.11 10.69 4.51
C LYS A 230 35.33 10.20 3.29
N GLY A 231 36.01 9.63 2.31
CA GLY A 231 35.39 9.06 1.10
C GLY A 231 34.42 7.93 1.44
N PRO A 232 34.88 6.85 2.11
CA PRO A 232 34.03 5.77 2.63
C PRO A 232 32.85 6.28 3.47
N LEU A 233 33.09 7.20 4.40
CA LEU A 233 32.06 7.75 5.28
C LEU A 233 30.95 8.47 4.51
N ARG A 234 31.30 9.35 3.57
CA ARG A 234 30.33 10.04 2.70
C ARG A 234 29.53 9.07 1.83
N LYS A 235 30.18 7.99 1.37
CA LYS A 235 29.51 6.92 0.61
C LYS A 235 28.49 6.19 1.48
N ALA A 236 28.85 5.85 2.72
CA ALA A 236 27.93 5.27 3.70
C ALA A 236 26.76 6.21 3.99
N ALA A 237 27.00 7.49 4.23
CA ALA A 237 25.91 8.46 4.45
C ALA A 237 24.95 8.54 3.24
N GLY A 238 25.50 8.51 2.02
CA GLY A 238 24.69 8.40 0.80
C GLY A 238 23.86 7.11 0.72
N TYR A 239 24.33 6.01 1.32
CA TYR A 239 23.60 4.74 1.37
C TYR A 239 22.45 4.78 2.35
N ALA A 240 22.67 5.31 3.56
CA ALA A 240 21.61 5.51 4.54
C ALA A 240 20.45 6.33 3.94
N ASN A 241 20.78 7.41 3.21
CA ASN A 241 19.75 8.23 2.55
C ASN A 241 18.97 7.46 1.50
N LEU A 242 19.61 6.60 0.70
CA LEU A 242 18.89 5.80 -0.28
C LEU A 242 18.01 4.72 0.38
N GLU A 243 18.46 4.14 1.47
CA GLU A 243 17.74 3.06 2.19
C GLU A 243 16.54 3.57 3.00
N TRP A 244 16.58 4.82 3.47
CA TRP A 244 15.62 5.35 4.45
C TRP A 244 14.90 6.64 4.03
N ALA A 245 15.19 7.25 2.88
CA ALA A 245 14.52 8.49 2.46
C ALA A 245 13.07 8.31 1.99
N ASP A 246 12.59 7.08 1.75
CA ASP A 246 11.22 6.84 1.29
C ASP A 246 10.24 6.79 2.48
N PRO A 247 9.45 7.86 2.70
CA PRO A 247 8.52 7.93 3.84
C PRO A 247 7.36 6.93 3.73
N SER A 248 7.10 6.36 2.54
CA SER A 248 6.07 5.35 2.39
C SER A 248 6.44 4.00 3.00
N THR A 249 7.71 3.83 3.39
CA THR A 249 8.23 2.59 3.97
C THR A 249 8.60 2.72 5.45
N VAL A 250 8.32 3.87 6.06
CA VAL A 250 8.76 4.22 7.42
C VAL A 250 7.57 4.80 8.22
N ASP A 251 7.42 4.38 9.48
CA ASP A 251 6.36 4.86 10.36
C ASP A 251 6.70 6.25 10.93
N SER A 252 5.75 6.84 11.67
CA SER A 252 5.95 8.13 12.33
C SER A 252 6.98 8.10 13.47
N ARG A 253 7.65 6.98 13.72
CA ARG A 253 8.74 6.80 14.70
C ARG A 253 10.09 6.51 14.03
N GLY A 254 10.15 6.50 12.70
CA GLY A 254 11.37 6.19 11.95
C GLY A 254 11.61 4.70 11.73
N LYS A 255 10.66 3.82 12.11
CA LYS A 255 10.78 2.36 11.95
C LYS A 255 10.22 1.89 10.63
N SER A 256 10.75 0.79 10.10
CA SER A 256 10.16 0.16 8.92
C SER A 256 8.72 -0.30 9.19
N ILE A 257 7.80 -0.03 8.25
CA ILE A 257 6.43 -0.58 8.30
C ILE A 257 6.29 -1.89 7.52
N THR A 258 7.26 -2.19 6.65
CA THR A 258 7.22 -3.32 5.74
C THR A 258 7.95 -4.55 6.27
N GLY A 259 8.92 -4.37 7.16
CA GLY A 259 9.78 -5.46 7.62
C GLY A 259 10.47 -5.16 8.94
N ASN A 260 11.62 -5.80 9.17
CA ASN A 260 12.35 -5.69 10.44
C ASN A 260 13.36 -4.53 10.50
N GLY A 261 13.48 -3.74 9.43
CA GLY A 261 14.45 -2.65 9.32
C GLY A 261 15.85 -3.08 8.88
N CYS A 262 16.12 -4.36 8.63
CA CYS A 262 17.41 -4.84 8.14
C CYS A 262 17.46 -4.68 6.62
N ARG A 263 17.89 -3.48 6.20
CA ARG A 263 17.91 -3.01 4.82
C ARG A 263 19.31 -3.09 4.21
N HIS A 264 19.35 -3.30 2.90
CA HIS A 264 20.59 -3.24 2.13
C HIS A 264 20.34 -2.74 0.71
N LEU A 265 21.32 -2.01 0.15
CA LEU A 265 21.30 -1.63 -1.25
C LEU A 265 21.76 -2.76 -2.19
N PHE A 266 20.97 -3.00 -3.23
CA PHE A 266 21.24 -3.91 -4.35
C PHE A 266 21.45 -3.17 -5.67
N GLY A 267 21.94 -3.90 -6.68
CA GLY A 267 22.06 -3.41 -8.05
C GLY A 267 20.70 -2.90 -8.56
N ASN A 268 20.72 -1.90 -9.44
CA ASN A 268 19.49 -1.52 -10.16
C ASN A 268 19.27 -2.50 -11.31
N ASP A 269 18.80 -3.70 -10.97
CA ASP A 269 18.56 -4.78 -11.93
C ASP A 269 17.20 -4.64 -12.65
N GLY A 270 16.51 -3.50 -12.45
CA GLY A 270 15.21 -3.22 -13.06
C GLY A 270 14.04 -3.97 -12.42
N LEU A 271 14.26 -4.58 -11.24
CA LEU A 271 13.20 -5.23 -10.48
C LEU A 271 12.27 -4.20 -9.84
N PRO A 272 10.94 -4.38 -9.97
CA PRO A 272 9.98 -3.49 -9.30
C PRO A 272 9.95 -3.76 -7.78
N PRO A 273 9.39 -2.82 -6.99
CA PRO A 273 9.01 -3.08 -5.60
C PRO A 273 8.16 -4.34 -5.46
N GLU A 274 8.14 -4.94 -4.27
CA GLU A 274 7.50 -6.23 -3.94
C GLU A 274 8.16 -7.46 -4.58
N SER A 275 9.20 -7.29 -5.41
CA SER A 275 10.02 -8.41 -5.85
C SER A 275 10.69 -9.08 -4.64
N VAL A 276 10.90 -10.38 -4.71
CA VAL A 276 11.43 -11.16 -3.58
C VAL A 276 12.84 -11.63 -3.89
N LEU A 277 13.79 -11.26 -3.05
CA LEU A 277 15.15 -11.78 -3.05
C LEU A 277 15.26 -12.97 -2.09
N THR A 278 15.91 -14.05 -2.54
CA THR A 278 16.07 -15.29 -1.76
C THR A 278 17.51 -15.50 -1.31
N ASP A 279 17.66 -16.00 -0.09
CA ASP A 279 18.93 -16.34 0.56
C ASP A 279 19.95 -15.19 0.54
N ALA A 280 19.46 -13.97 0.79
CA ALA A 280 20.26 -12.75 0.74
C ALA A 280 20.96 -12.48 2.08
N VAL A 281 22.24 -12.13 2.05
CA VAL A 281 22.96 -11.68 3.25
C VAL A 281 22.73 -10.19 3.43
N LEU A 282 22.10 -9.81 4.53
CA LEU A 282 21.75 -8.42 4.85
C LEU A 282 22.37 -8.02 6.19
N PRO A 283 22.90 -6.79 6.34
CA PRO A 283 23.28 -6.29 7.65
C PRO A 283 22.04 -6.17 8.52
N CYS A 284 22.18 -6.48 9.80
CA CYS A 284 21.05 -6.43 10.72
C CYS A 284 21.52 -6.04 12.12
N ILE A 285 20.68 -5.28 12.83
CA ILE A 285 20.93 -4.80 14.19
C ILE A 285 19.63 -4.80 14.98
N ASP A 286 19.68 -5.41 16.16
CA ASP A 286 18.61 -5.40 17.14
C ASP A 286 19.03 -4.57 18.35
N ILE A 287 18.23 -3.56 18.68
CA ILE A 287 18.50 -2.60 19.76
C ILE A 287 17.57 -2.98 20.89
N HIS A 288 18.13 -3.61 21.92
CA HIS A 288 17.38 -4.18 23.04
C HIS A 288 16.85 -3.07 23.93
N ASP A 289 17.73 -2.15 24.32
CA ASP A 289 17.41 -1.05 25.22
C ASP A 289 18.43 0.10 25.11
N ILE A 290 17.96 1.30 25.43
CA ILE A 290 18.80 2.49 25.65
C ILE A 290 18.53 2.96 27.08
N HIS A 291 19.56 2.92 27.91
CA HIS A 291 19.50 3.34 29.29
C HIS A 291 20.24 4.67 29.47
N TRP A 292 19.49 5.75 29.64
CA TRP A 292 20.05 7.08 29.92
C TRP A 292 20.48 7.20 31.38
N ILE A 293 21.71 7.66 31.58
CA ILE A 293 22.32 7.82 32.90
C ILE A 293 21.55 8.87 33.70
N GLN A 294 21.22 8.55 34.95
CA GLN A 294 20.38 9.41 35.80
C GLN A 294 21.20 10.21 36.82
N SER A 295 22.47 9.87 37.04
CA SER A 295 23.31 10.51 38.04
C SER A 295 24.81 10.38 37.72
N GLU A 296 25.63 11.18 38.41
CA GLU A 296 27.08 11.23 38.20
C GLU A 296 27.81 9.96 38.63
N ASP A 297 27.34 9.28 39.66
CA ASP A 297 27.93 8.04 40.19
C ASP A 297 27.76 6.84 39.24
N GLU A 298 26.82 6.91 38.29
CA GLU A 298 26.64 5.91 37.24
C GLU A 298 27.63 6.06 36.08
N LEU A 299 28.34 7.18 35.96
CA LEU A 299 29.29 7.47 34.89
C LEU A 299 30.73 7.35 35.42
N THR A 300 31.55 6.51 34.79
CA THR A 300 32.98 6.46 35.12
C THR A 300 33.76 7.49 34.28
N GLY A 301 34.87 8.02 34.79
CA GLY A 301 35.71 8.96 34.03
C GLY A 301 36.14 8.41 32.66
N SER A 302 36.42 7.10 32.61
CA SER A 302 36.71 6.38 31.37
C SER A 302 35.55 6.31 30.37
N ASP A 303 34.29 6.47 30.79
CA ASP A 303 33.14 6.41 29.89
C ASP A 303 32.98 7.71 29.06
N TRP A 304 33.49 8.85 29.56
CA TRP A 304 33.23 10.15 28.93
C TRP A 304 34.37 11.16 29.06
N ASP A 305 34.83 11.44 30.28
CA ASP A 305 35.75 12.55 30.58
C ASP A 305 37.19 12.29 30.08
N ASP A 306 37.61 11.02 30.09
CA ASP A 306 38.94 10.59 29.66
C ASP A 306 39.00 10.20 28.17
N VAL A 307 37.87 10.16 27.47
CA VAL A 307 37.80 9.85 26.04
C VAL A 307 38.45 10.99 25.28
N ASP A 308 39.45 10.73 24.44
CA ASP A 308 40.00 11.78 23.57
C ASP A 308 39.06 12.06 22.39
N ASP A 309 38.88 13.34 22.06
CA ASP A 309 38.07 13.79 20.93
C ASP A 309 38.61 13.21 19.61
N ASP A 310 39.93 13.13 19.50
CA ASP A 310 40.63 12.64 18.30
C ASP A 310 40.50 11.11 18.16
N ASP A 311 40.27 10.38 19.26
CA ASP A 311 40.10 8.92 19.25
C ASP A 311 38.68 8.47 18.85
N LEU A 312 37.71 9.40 18.84
CA LEU A 312 36.33 9.12 18.42
C LEU A 312 36.14 9.14 16.90
N THR A 313 37.08 9.74 16.16
CA THR A 313 36.94 9.94 14.71
C THR A 313 37.92 9.10 13.90
N LEU A 314 37.42 8.51 12.82
CA LEU A 314 38.23 7.84 11.80
C LEU A 314 38.51 8.74 10.60
N VAL A 315 38.04 9.99 10.64
CA VAL A 315 38.10 10.94 9.53
C VAL A 315 38.79 12.25 9.89
N ASP A 316 39.44 12.35 11.04
CA ASP A 316 40.05 13.61 11.51
C ASP A 316 39.03 14.75 11.51
N ASP A 317 37.81 14.43 11.95
CA ASP A 317 36.67 15.32 12.04
C ASP A 317 35.83 14.95 13.26
N THR A 318 36.23 15.48 14.40
CA THR A 318 35.70 15.13 15.72
C THR A 318 34.16 15.30 15.78
N PRO A 319 33.41 14.23 16.09
CA PRO A 319 31.96 14.28 16.30
C PRO A 319 31.48 15.35 17.29
N LEU A 320 32.29 15.63 18.32
CA LEU A 320 32.01 16.62 19.37
C LEU A 320 32.14 18.08 18.91
N SER A 321 32.78 18.33 17.77
CA SER A 321 32.94 19.69 17.21
C SER A 321 31.69 20.21 16.51
N TYR A 322 30.71 19.33 16.26
CA TYR A 322 29.45 19.67 15.63
C TYR A 322 28.49 20.32 16.61
N TYR A 323 27.97 21.51 16.27
CA TYR A 323 27.10 22.31 17.13
C TYR A 323 25.61 22.19 16.78
N HIS A 324 25.15 20.97 16.48
CA HIS A 324 23.77 20.70 16.05
C HIS A 324 23.05 19.81 17.06
N GLU A 325 21.86 20.24 17.47
CA GLU A 325 20.96 19.41 18.29
C GLU A 325 20.64 18.11 17.55
N GLY A 326 20.60 16.99 18.27
CA GLY A 326 20.31 15.68 17.70
C GLY A 326 21.50 14.93 17.12
N VAL A 327 22.70 15.53 17.13
CA VAL A 327 23.95 14.79 16.88
C VAL A 327 24.09 13.72 17.95
N ALA A 328 24.15 12.45 17.53
CA ALA A 328 24.39 11.34 18.42
C ALA A 328 25.53 10.46 17.92
N MET A 329 26.17 9.76 18.85
CA MET A 329 27.27 8.85 18.57
C MET A 329 27.26 7.68 19.55
N VAL A 330 27.69 6.52 19.05
CA VAL A 330 27.82 5.30 19.83
C VAL A 330 29.26 4.80 19.73
N PHE A 331 29.91 4.57 20.86
CA PHE A 331 31.33 4.20 20.91
C PHE A 331 31.64 3.28 22.09
N ASN A 332 32.87 2.73 22.10
CA ASN A 332 33.43 1.98 23.22
C ASN A 332 34.70 2.69 23.69
N SER A 333 34.70 3.25 24.89
CA SER A 333 35.86 3.95 25.44
C SER A 333 37.10 3.07 25.63
N THR A 334 36.91 1.76 25.81
CA THR A 334 38.02 0.80 25.99
C THR A 334 38.56 0.23 24.68
N ASP A 335 37.85 0.44 23.58
CA ASP A 335 38.12 -0.14 22.26
C ASP A 335 37.90 0.90 21.17
N LEU A 336 38.45 2.09 21.40
CA LEU A 336 38.58 3.13 20.39
C LEU A 336 39.61 2.66 19.35
N ARG A 337 39.29 2.81 18.07
CA ARG A 337 40.11 2.26 17.01
C ARG A 337 41.49 2.93 17.03
N ARG A 338 42.52 2.15 17.34
CA ARG A 338 43.91 2.59 17.15
C ARG A 338 44.24 2.59 15.66
N GLY A 339 45.18 3.46 15.24
CA GLY A 339 45.58 3.63 13.84
C GLY A 339 45.74 2.29 13.10
N PRO A 340 45.25 2.18 11.85
CA PRO A 340 45.15 0.90 11.16
C PRO A 340 46.52 0.25 10.96
N ASN A 341 46.60 -1.07 11.11
CA ASN A 341 47.78 -1.82 10.67
C ASN A 341 47.70 -1.96 9.14
N THR A 342 48.70 -1.41 8.45
CA THR A 342 48.75 -1.33 6.99
C THR A 342 48.96 -2.68 6.30
N THR A 343 49.21 -3.74 7.08
CA THR A 343 49.37 -5.13 6.58
C THR A 343 48.11 -5.99 6.75
N ASP A 344 47.02 -5.41 7.27
CA ASP A 344 45.85 -6.19 7.65
C ASP A 344 45.15 -6.82 6.44
N THR A 345 44.87 -8.11 6.58
CA THR A 345 43.79 -8.78 5.85
C THR A 345 42.44 -8.21 6.31
N PRO A 346 41.36 -8.45 5.55
CA PRO A 346 40.02 -8.19 6.07
C PRO A 346 39.86 -8.76 7.49
N PRO A 347 39.17 -8.04 8.39
CA PRO A 347 38.94 -8.51 9.75
C PRO A 347 38.26 -9.88 9.76
N PRO A 348 38.55 -10.74 10.75
CA PRO A 348 37.85 -12.01 10.89
C PRO A 348 36.34 -11.78 11.10
N PRO A 349 35.47 -12.73 10.71
CA PRO A 349 34.05 -12.62 10.97
C PRO A 349 33.74 -12.36 12.45
N TYR A 350 32.95 -11.32 12.71
CA TYR A 350 32.62 -10.86 14.05
C TYR A 350 31.11 -10.73 14.20
N LEU A 351 30.60 -11.07 15.40
CA LEU A 351 29.23 -10.82 15.82
C LEU A 351 29.32 -9.99 17.10
N PHE A 352 28.68 -8.82 17.11
CA PHE A 352 28.63 -7.99 18.30
C PHE A 352 27.36 -8.28 19.09
N SER A 353 27.49 -8.43 20.40
CA SER A 353 26.35 -8.41 21.33
C SER A 353 26.82 -7.86 22.66
N GLY A 354 26.27 -6.72 23.07
CA GLY A 354 26.60 -6.11 24.35
C GLY A 354 26.30 -4.63 24.39
N THR A 355 26.93 -3.96 25.34
CA THR A 355 26.65 -2.56 25.66
C THR A 355 27.73 -1.61 25.13
N ARG A 356 27.31 -0.42 24.70
CA ARG A 356 28.16 0.69 24.27
C ARG A 356 27.71 1.99 24.92
N ILE A 357 28.61 2.96 25.01
CA ILE A 357 28.27 4.31 25.42
C ILE A 357 27.57 5.02 24.26
N VAL A 358 26.51 5.74 24.57
CA VAL A 358 25.85 6.63 23.62
C VAL A 358 25.85 8.04 24.17
N ALA A 359 26.14 9.01 23.32
CA ALA A 359 26.09 10.42 23.65
C ALA A 359 25.22 11.15 22.62
N LEU A 360 24.28 11.96 23.10
CA LEU A 360 23.36 12.75 22.29
C LEU A 360 23.51 14.22 22.65
N MET A 361 23.81 15.07 21.68
CA MET A 361 23.83 16.52 21.87
C MET A 361 22.40 17.07 21.95
N LEU A 362 22.03 17.57 23.13
CA LEU A 362 20.73 18.20 23.36
C LEU A 362 20.70 19.64 22.87
N GLY A 363 21.85 20.32 22.94
CA GLY A 363 21.97 21.71 22.51
C GLY A 363 23.22 22.38 23.05
N ARG A 364 23.32 23.68 22.78
CA ARG A 364 24.45 24.51 23.18
C ARG A 364 23.98 25.59 24.13
N TYR A 365 24.76 25.89 25.15
CA TYR A 365 24.46 26.95 26.11
C TYR A 365 25.62 27.95 26.21
N ASN A 366 25.33 29.14 26.72
CA ASN A 366 26.36 30.13 27.03
C ASN A 366 26.97 29.80 28.39
N VAL A 367 28.29 29.82 28.53
CA VAL A 367 29.00 29.47 29.78
C VAL A 367 28.62 30.40 30.94
N THR A 368 28.06 31.59 30.66
CA THR A 368 27.50 32.49 31.68
C THR A 368 26.14 32.03 32.23
N ASP A 369 25.43 31.18 31.50
CA ASP A 369 24.13 30.63 31.90
C ASP A 369 24.34 29.36 32.75
N PRO A 370 23.39 28.98 33.61
CA PRO A 370 23.56 27.77 34.40
C PRO A 370 23.55 26.54 33.47
N PRO A 371 24.50 25.60 33.64
CA PRO A 371 24.77 24.52 32.70
C PRO A 371 23.52 23.74 32.27
N CYS A 372 23.22 23.82 30.97
CA CYS A 372 22.09 23.15 30.29
C CYS A 372 20.68 23.41 30.84
N SER A 373 20.53 24.22 31.90
CA SER A 373 19.23 24.55 32.51
C SER A 373 18.40 25.53 31.67
N ALA A 374 19.04 26.21 30.71
CA ALA A 374 18.43 27.21 29.85
C ALA A 374 17.98 26.66 28.48
N LEU A 375 18.15 25.35 28.23
CA LEU A 375 17.74 24.71 26.97
C LEU A 375 16.21 24.53 26.95
N LYS A 376 15.47 25.64 26.81
CA LYS A 376 14.02 25.61 26.62
C LYS A 376 13.73 25.36 25.14
N ASN A 377 12.90 24.34 24.86
CA ASN A 377 12.42 23.98 23.52
C ASN A 377 13.51 23.45 22.57
N THR A 378 14.23 22.39 22.98
CA THR A 378 15.07 21.63 22.04
C THR A 378 14.20 20.92 21.00
N ILE A 379 14.81 20.38 19.95
CA ILE A 379 14.09 19.49 18.99
C ILE A 379 13.47 18.24 19.64
N PHE A 380 13.84 17.91 20.88
CA PHE A 380 13.31 16.78 21.65
C PHE A 380 12.20 17.19 22.64
N GLY A 381 11.83 18.47 22.69
CA GLY A 381 10.81 18.98 23.63
C GLY A 381 11.38 19.34 25.00
N ASP A 382 10.66 19.01 26.08
CA ASP A 382 11.06 19.32 27.46
C ASP A 382 12.12 18.34 27.97
N ILE A 383 13.38 18.80 27.95
CA ILE A 383 14.52 17.99 28.36
C ILE A 383 14.61 17.77 29.88
N ASN A 384 13.86 18.53 30.70
CA ASN A 384 13.90 18.33 32.16
C ASN A 384 13.36 16.96 32.57
N ALA A 385 12.56 16.34 31.70
CA ALA A 385 12.06 14.98 31.88
C ALA A 385 13.12 13.89 31.58
N LEU A 386 14.21 14.23 30.89
CA LEU A 386 15.25 13.29 30.44
C LEU A 386 16.32 12.99 31.51
N GLY A 387 16.24 13.64 32.68
CA GLY A 387 17.10 13.38 33.82
C GLY A 387 18.42 14.15 33.78
N TYR A 388 19.54 13.43 33.81
CA TYR A 388 20.87 13.99 34.02
C TYR A 388 21.61 14.26 32.70
N HIS A 389 22.06 15.51 32.55
CA HIS A 389 22.86 15.96 31.41
C HIS A 389 24.28 16.32 31.85
N ARG A 390 25.23 16.19 30.92
CA ARG A 390 26.64 16.50 31.13
C ARG A 390 27.17 17.51 30.13
N VAL A 391 28.08 18.33 30.62
CA VAL A 391 28.81 19.31 29.82
C VAL A 391 30.21 18.80 29.60
N ARG A 392 30.70 18.93 28.36
CA ARG A 392 32.10 18.68 28.03
C ARG A 392 32.83 20.02 27.95
N SER A 393 33.51 20.39 29.04
CA SER A 393 34.19 21.69 29.16
C SER A 393 35.57 21.64 28.49
N ARG A 394 35.64 21.80 27.16
CA ARG A 394 36.95 21.83 26.45
C ARG A 394 37.06 22.79 25.26
N VAL A 395 35.98 23.32 24.68
CA VAL A 395 36.07 23.83 23.29
C VAL A 395 36.01 25.36 23.16
N ASN A 396 35.32 26.09 24.04
CA ASN A 396 35.17 27.54 23.88
C ASN A 396 34.82 28.24 25.20
N SER A 397 35.48 29.37 25.51
CA SER A 397 35.20 30.16 26.72
C SER A 397 33.82 30.82 26.74
N VAL A 398 33.09 30.76 25.63
CA VAL A 398 31.79 31.44 25.45
C VAL A 398 30.62 30.46 25.41
N HIS A 399 30.80 29.28 24.81
CA HIS A 399 29.70 28.34 24.61
C HIS A 399 30.12 26.89 24.73
N GLU A 400 29.32 26.11 25.44
CA GLU A 400 29.57 24.68 25.69
C GLU A 400 28.38 23.83 25.24
N ASN A 401 28.67 22.57 24.90
CA ASN A 401 27.69 21.61 24.43
C ASN A 401 27.14 20.80 25.61
N CYS A 402 25.83 20.57 25.59
CA CYS A 402 25.11 19.74 26.55
C CYS A 402 24.78 18.40 25.94
N TYR A 403 25.21 17.34 26.62
CA TYR A 403 25.01 15.97 26.18
C TYR A 403 24.11 15.21 27.17
N LEU A 404 23.24 14.38 26.60
CA LEU A 404 22.62 13.26 27.29
C LEU A 404 23.51 12.04 27.07
N ILE A 405 23.95 11.41 28.14
CA ILE A 405 24.84 10.23 28.08
C ILE A 405 24.07 9.01 28.54
N GLY A 406 24.25 7.90 27.84
CA GLY A 406 23.57 6.65 28.13
C GLY A 406 24.38 5.43 27.75
N ARG A 407 23.74 4.28 27.90
CA ARG A 407 24.24 2.97 27.51
C ARG A 407 23.24 2.34 26.56
N VAL A 408 23.69 1.93 25.38
CA VAL A 408 22.86 1.21 24.42
C VAL A 408 23.30 -0.24 24.37
N ASN A 409 22.34 -1.14 24.56
CA ASN A 409 22.54 -2.58 24.47
C ASN A 409 21.97 -3.09 23.16
N PHE A 410 22.81 -3.68 22.33
CA PHE A 410 22.39 -4.14 21.01
C PHE A 410 23.18 -5.35 20.52
N THR A 411 22.59 -6.05 19.57
CA THR A 411 23.24 -7.13 18.80
C THR A 411 23.35 -6.68 17.36
N ALA A 412 24.56 -6.74 16.79
CA ALA A 412 24.82 -6.35 15.42
C ALA A 412 25.59 -7.44 14.68
N GLY A 413 25.09 -7.80 13.50
CA GLY A 413 25.65 -8.84 12.65
C GLY A 413 25.07 -8.78 11.24
N VAL A 414 25.01 -9.92 10.57
CA VAL A 414 24.24 -10.10 9.34
C VAL A 414 23.14 -11.15 9.56
N THR A 415 22.17 -11.18 8.67
CA THR A 415 21.16 -12.23 8.57
C THR A 415 21.17 -12.79 7.16
N THR A 416 21.05 -14.11 7.02
CA THR A 416 20.76 -14.75 5.73
C THR A 416 19.24 -14.83 5.58
N SER A 417 18.65 -13.81 4.94
CA SER A 417 17.21 -13.74 4.75
C SER A 417 16.77 -14.73 3.67
N ARG A 418 15.92 -15.68 4.07
CA ARG A 418 15.26 -16.60 3.12
C ARG A 418 14.34 -15.86 2.15
N ARG A 419 13.83 -14.70 2.57
CA ARG A 419 12.86 -13.90 1.83
C ARG A 419 13.00 -12.43 2.21
N ALA A 420 13.83 -11.71 1.45
CA ALA A 420 13.89 -10.27 1.50
C ALA A 420 13.01 -9.67 0.39
N THR A 421 12.42 -8.51 0.61
CA THR A 421 11.53 -7.85 -0.35
C THR A 421 12.18 -6.56 -0.84
N TYR A 422 12.11 -6.29 -2.14
CA TYR A 422 12.48 -5.01 -2.72
C TYR A 422 11.45 -3.95 -2.30
N LEU A 423 11.87 -2.97 -1.52
CA LEU A 423 11.05 -1.79 -1.19
C LEU A 423 11.08 -0.77 -2.32
N THR A 424 12.26 -0.61 -2.92
CA THR A 424 12.48 0.17 -4.14
C THR A 424 13.33 -0.69 -5.07
N PRO A 425 13.53 -0.30 -6.35
CA PRO A 425 14.37 -1.07 -7.29
C PRO A 425 15.82 -1.33 -6.83
N ARG A 426 16.25 -0.71 -5.73
CA ARG A 426 17.61 -0.85 -5.18
C ARG A 426 17.66 -1.13 -3.70
N VAL A 427 16.57 -1.07 -2.96
CA VAL A 427 16.56 -1.28 -1.50
C VAL A 427 15.81 -2.56 -1.23
N VAL A 428 16.45 -3.52 -0.57
CA VAL A 428 15.78 -4.72 -0.09
C VAL A 428 15.74 -4.73 1.43
N GLU A 429 14.75 -5.41 1.98
CA GLU A 429 14.57 -5.54 3.43
C GLU A 429 14.17 -6.96 3.82
N ASP A 430 14.76 -7.48 4.90
CA ASP A 430 14.35 -8.75 5.50
C ASP A 430 12.95 -8.66 6.11
N GLN A 431 12.12 -9.64 5.77
CA GLN A 431 10.73 -9.74 6.23
C GLN A 431 10.59 -10.60 7.50
N THR A 432 11.68 -11.21 7.98
CA THR A 432 11.70 -12.00 9.21
C THR A 432 11.56 -11.09 10.42
N ALA A 433 10.57 -11.29 11.28
CA ALA A 433 10.41 -10.45 12.49
C ALA A 433 11.71 -10.40 13.30
N ILE A 434 12.10 -9.22 13.80
CA ILE A 434 13.44 -8.99 14.39
C ILE A 434 13.81 -10.01 15.49
N ARG A 435 12.85 -10.39 16.33
CA ARG A 435 13.01 -11.39 17.41
C ARG A 435 13.33 -12.81 16.91
N ASP A 436 12.97 -13.10 15.66
CA ASP A 436 13.13 -14.40 14.99
C ASP A 436 14.34 -14.38 14.03
N VAL A 437 15.02 -13.22 13.89
CA VAL A 437 16.23 -13.09 13.09
C VAL A 437 17.38 -13.87 13.72
N LYS A 438 18.06 -14.67 12.90
CA LYS A 438 19.28 -15.34 13.29
C LYS A 438 20.48 -14.49 12.88
N PHE A 439 21.11 -13.87 13.87
CA PHE A 439 22.33 -13.09 13.67
C PHE A 439 23.53 -14.01 13.42
N GLU A 440 24.30 -13.68 12.39
CA GLU A 440 25.49 -14.41 11.96
C GLU A 440 26.71 -13.46 11.95
N PRO A 441 27.90 -13.97 12.29
CA PRO A 441 29.12 -13.17 12.26
C PRO A 441 29.52 -12.83 10.82
N ASN A 442 30.03 -11.62 10.60
CA ASN A 442 30.56 -11.18 9.31
C ASN A 442 31.77 -10.27 9.49
N SER A 443 32.70 -10.27 8.53
CA SER A 443 33.94 -9.51 8.62
C SER A 443 33.71 -8.01 8.83
N TRP A 444 32.68 -7.44 8.23
CA TRP A 444 32.49 -5.98 8.23
C TRP A 444 31.79 -5.43 9.48
N VAL A 445 31.27 -6.30 10.35
CA VAL A 445 30.50 -5.90 11.54
C VAL A 445 31.33 -5.01 12.46
N HIS A 446 32.56 -5.42 12.75
CA HIS A 446 33.43 -4.68 13.67
C HIS A 446 33.78 -3.29 13.15
N GLU A 447 34.18 -3.22 11.88
CA GLU A 447 34.53 -1.97 11.20
C GLU A 447 33.32 -1.04 11.05
N ALA A 448 32.13 -1.59 10.76
CA ALA A 448 30.91 -0.82 10.68
C ALA A 448 30.55 -0.16 12.02
N ILE A 449 30.75 -0.87 13.14
CA ILE A 449 30.54 -0.34 14.49
C ILE A 449 31.55 0.78 14.80
N TRP A 450 32.81 0.64 14.39
CA TRP A 450 33.82 1.69 14.58
C TRP A 450 33.55 2.96 13.78
N LEU A 451 32.83 2.88 12.66
CA LEU A 451 32.41 4.06 11.88
C LEU A 451 31.19 4.79 12.47
N LEU A 452 30.52 4.23 13.48
CA LEU A 452 29.28 4.79 14.01
C LEU A 452 29.40 6.22 14.56
N PRO A 453 30.44 6.61 15.32
CA PRO A 453 30.52 7.98 15.84
C PRO A 453 30.50 9.04 14.74
N ASP A 454 31.33 8.85 13.72
CA ASP A 454 31.40 9.76 12.57
C ASP A 454 30.13 9.70 11.72
N LEU A 455 29.61 8.49 11.47
CA LEU A 455 28.49 8.31 10.54
C LEU A 455 27.17 8.76 11.15
N MET A 456 26.89 8.42 12.40
CA MET A 456 25.69 8.91 13.09
C MET A 456 25.72 10.44 13.19
N THR A 457 26.88 11.04 13.47
CA THR A 457 27.04 12.50 13.48
C THR A 457 26.74 13.10 12.11
N MET A 458 27.32 12.55 11.05
CA MET A 458 27.07 12.99 9.68
C MET A 458 25.59 12.86 9.30
N LEU A 459 24.94 11.74 9.64
CA LEU A 459 23.52 11.51 9.36
C LEU A 459 22.61 12.50 10.12
N SER A 460 22.91 12.78 11.40
CA SER A 460 22.19 13.80 12.17
C SER A 460 22.30 15.18 11.53
N VAL A 461 23.52 15.58 11.13
CA VAL A 461 23.76 16.90 10.52
C VAL A 461 23.10 17.00 9.15
N MET A 462 23.11 15.92 8.37
CA MET A 462 22.42 15.86 7.08
C MET A 462 20.90 15.91 7.21
N ASN A 463 20.35 15.47 8.35
CA ASN A 463 18.91 15.43 8.65
C ASN A 463 18.06 14.81 7.53
N ALA A 464 18.59 13.77 6.88
CA ALA A 464 18.00 13.19 5.68
C ALA A 464 17.08 12.00 5.96
N SER A 465 17.07 11.50 7.20
CA SER A 465 16.43 10.27 7.63
C SER A 465 15.02 10.43 8.21
N GLN A 466 14.46 11.65 8.19
CA GLN A 466 13.12 11.98 8.71
C GLN A 466 12.85 11.43 10.12
N LEU A 467 13.89 11.38 10.96
CA LEU A 467 13.77 10.82 12.30
C LEU A 467 12.98 11.76 13.20
N PRO A 468 11.92 11.28 13.87
CA PRO A 468 11.10 12.10 14.75
C PRO A 468 11.83 12.33 16.07
N THR A 469 11.96 13.60 16.43
CA THR A 469 12.74 14.04 17.59
C THR A 469 11.86 14.38 18.80
N ASP A 470 10.72 15.03 18.61
CA ASP A 470 9.89 15.53 19.72
C ASP A 470 9.40 14.39 20.64
N GLY A 471 9.82 14.44 21.92
CA GLY A 471 9.49 13.41 22.91
C GLY A 471 9.98 12.00 22.59
N ASN A 472 10.89 11.82 21.64
CA ASN A 472 11.27 10.50 21.09
C ASN A 472 12.80 10.33 21.01
N VAL A 473 13.49 10.63 22.09
CA VAL A 473 14.96 10.50 22.19
C VAL A 473 15.44 9.09 21.87
N ASP A 474 14.82 8.07 22.48
CA ASP A 474 15.19 6.65 22.26
C ASP A 474 14.98 6.23 20.80
N GLY A 475 13.86 6.63 20.20
CA GLY A 475 13.57 6.32 18.81
C GLY A 475 14.54 7.00 17.86
N HIS A 476 14.83 8.29 18.07
CA HIS A 476 15.81 9.04 17.27
C HIS A 476 17.19 8.38 17.30
N VAL A 477 17.70 8.10 18.50
CA VAL A 477 19.04 7.51 18.68
C VAL A 477 19.08 6.07 18.18
N GLY A 478 18.04 5.28 18.45
CA GLY A 478 17.95 3.89 18.02
C GLY A 478 17.89 3.76 16.50
N GLU A 479 17.05 4.55 15.82
CA GLU A 479 16.97 4.52 14.37
C GLU A 479 18.24 5.09 13.71
N LEU A 480 18.83 6.15 14.27
CA LEU A 480 20.10 6.68 13.76
C LEU A 480 21.23 5.65 13.87
N LEU A 481 21.31 4.92 14.99
CA LEU A 481 22.25 3.82 15.18
C LEU A 481 22.01 2.70 14.15
N ARG A 482 20.75 2.32 13.94
CA ARG A 482 20.39 1.31 12.93
C ARG A 482 20.83 1.75 11.53
N GLN A 483 20.44 2.93 11.09
CA GLN A 483 20.77 3.46 9.77
C GLN A 483 22.29 3.59 9.59
N GLY A 484 23.00 4.09 10.60
CA GLY A 484 24.45 4.17 10.60
C GLY A 484 25.11 2.81 10.42
N TYR A 485 24.71 1.81 11.21
CA TYR A 485 25.29 0.46 11.13
C TYR A 485 25.05 -0.19 9.76
N LEU A 486 23.81 -0.20 9.27
CA LEU A 486 23.44 -0.83 7.99
C LEU A 486 24.20 -0.18 6.82
N ALA A 487 24.27 1.14 6.82
CA ALA A 487 24.91 1.89 5.75
C ALA A 487 26.45 1.78 5.79
N ALA A 488 27.06 1.78 6.98
CA ALA A 488 28.48 1.52 7.14
C ALA A 488 28.85 0.11 6.65
N TRP A 489 28.08 -0.90 7.07
CA TRP A 489 28.27 -2.27 6.60
C TRP A 489 28.08 -2.36 5.09
N GLY A 490 27.02 -1.78 4.54
CA GLY A 490 26.73 -1.83 3.10
C GLY A 490 27.82 -1.16 2.26
N MET A 491 28.40 -0.06 2.75
CA MET A 491 29.55 0.59 2.13
C MET A 491 30.78 -0.32 2.13
N LEU A 492 31.08 -0.97 3.26
CA LEU A 492 32.21 -1.89 3.39
C LEU A 492 32.05 -3.14 2.54
N ALA A 493 30.88 -3.79 2.59
CA ALA A 493 30.55 -4.97 1.81
C ALA A 493 30.67 -4.71 0.31
N HIS A 494 30.17 -3.56 -0.16
CA HIS A 494 30.35 -3.15 -1.54
C HIS A 494 31.82 -2.86 -1.85
N GLY A 495 32.47 -2.00 -1.05
CA GLY A 495 33.81 -1.49 -1.37
C GLY A 495 34.94 -2.52 -1.24
N TYR A 496 34.75 -3.55 -0.42
CA TYR A 496 35.84 -4.44 -0.01
C TYR A 496 35.43 -5.93 0.10
N GLY A 497 34.19 -6.28 -0.26
CA GLY A 497 33.70 -7.66 -0.28
C GLY A 497 34.45 -8.57 -1.27
N GLN A 498 34.21 -9.89 -1.18
CA GLN A 498 34.61 -10.80 -2.26
C GLN A 498 33.79 -10.50 -3.53
N GLU A 499 34.32 -10.93 -4.68
CA GLU A 499 33.66 -10.73 -5.98
C GLU A 499 32.19 -11.18 -5.97
N THR A 500 31.39 -10.49 -6.77
CA THR A 500 29.92 -10.53 -6.87
C THR A 500 29.25 -11.84 -6.45
N GLU A 501 28.66 -11.82 -5.26
CA GLU A 501 27.62 -12.78 -4.90
C GLU A 501 26.42 -12.54 -5.81
N THR A 502 26.12 -13.55 -6.64
CA THR A 502 24.90 -13.59 -7.44
C THR A 502 23.78 -14.20 -6.61
N TYR A 503 22.69 -13.46 -6.47
CA TYR A 503 21.50 -13.89 -5.75
C TYR A 503 20.38 -14.24 -6.73
N LYS A 504 19.36 -14.94 -6.21
CA LYS A 504 18.14 -15.24 -6.97
C LYS A 504 17.02 -14.32 -6.51
N ALA A 505 16.43 -13.61 -7.45
CA ALA A 505 15.25 -12.79 -7.22
C ALA A 505 14.06 -13.35 -7.98
N LEU A 506 12.88 -13.24 -7.39
CA LEU A 506 11.58 -13.56 -7.95
C LEU A 506 10.91 -12.21 -8.27
N PRO A 507 10.84 -11.80 -9.55
CA PRO A 507 10.28 -10.51 -9.91
C PRO A 507 8.82 -10.39 -9.48
N ALA A 508 8.44 -9.25 -8.92
CA ALA A 508 7.03 -8.90 -8.79
C ALA A 508 6.48 -8.49 -10.16
N GLU A 509 5.29 -8.98 -10.46
CA GLU A 509 4.54 -8.58 -11.63
C GLU A 509 3.34 -7.74 -11.17
N GLY A 510 3.18 -6.57 -11.78
CA GLY A 510 2.03 -5.71 -11.54
C GLY A 510 0.72 -6.46 -11.82
N ARG A 511 -0.22 -6.33 -10.89
CA ARG A 511 -1.57 -6.88 -10.95
C ARG A 511 -2.58 -5.83 -10.54
N LEU A 512 -3.82 -6.06 -10.94
CA LEU A 512 -4.97 -5.32 -10.44
C LEU A 512 -5.83 -6.28 -9.65
N VAL A 513 -5.95 -6.05 -8.35
CA VAL A 513 -6.78 -6.85 -7.45
C VAL A 513 -8.20 -6.33 -7.53
N ALA A 514 -9.15 -7.18 -7.88
CA ALA A 514 -10.55 -6.85 -7.72
C ALA A 514 -10.89 -6.88 -6.22
N ASP A 515 -11.29 -5.72 -5.71
CA ASP A 515 -11.72 -5.54 -4.33
C ASP A 515 -13.20 -5.12 -4.37
N PRO A 516 -14.13 -6.02 -4.00
CA PRO A 516 -15.51 -5.62 -3.83
C PRO A 516 -15.57 -4.64 -2.64
N PRO A 517 -16.44 -3.61 -2.65
CA PRO A 517 -16.53 -2.65 -1.57
C PRO A 517 -16.86 -3.34 -0.22
N GLN A 518 -15.83 -3.72 0.53
CA GLN A 518 -15.94 -4.35 1.85
C GLN A 518 -16.39 -3.34 2.90
N ASP A 519 -16.05 -2.06 2.71
CA ASP A 519 -16.40 -0.95 3.60
C ASP A 519 -17.92 -0.86 3.89
N VAL A 520 -18.78 -1.33 2.98
CA VAL A 520 -20.23 -1.31 3.16
C VAL A 520 -20.76 -2.53 3.93
N MET A 521 -20.05 -3.66 3.88
CA MET A 521 -20.46 -4.87 4.60
C MET A 521 -19.85 -4.94 6.01
N GLU A 522 -18.61 -4.48 6.19
CA GLU A 522 -17.95 -4.50 7.49
C GLU A 522 -18.48 -3.41 8.42
N ALA A 523 -18.72 -2.19 7.91
CA ALA A 523 -19.41 -1.14 8.67
C ALA A 523 -20.81 -1.57 9.14
N ARG A 524 -21.50 -2.42 8.37
CA ARG A 524 -22.83 -2.94 8.74
C ARG A 524 -22.75 -4.10 9.72
N ALA A 525 -21.70 -4.92 9.68
CA ALA A 525 -21.45 -5.96 10.67
C ALA A 525 -21.06 -5.37 12.02
N GLU A 526 -20.24 -4.31 12.03
CA GLU A 526 -19.90 -3.57 13.25
C GLU A 526 -21.11 -2.85 13.84
N ASP A 527 -21.94 -2.19 13.02
CA ASP A 527 -23.16 -1.48 13.49
C ASP A 527 -24.23 -2.46 14.03
N ILE A 528 -24.37 -3.65 13.43
CA ILE A 528 -25.23 -4.71 13.95
C ILE A 528 -24.66 -5.31 15.26
N SER A 529 -23.34 -5.46 15.39
CA SER A 529 -22.71 -5.90 16.64
C SER A 529 -22.79 -4.84 17.75
N GLY A 530 -22.71 -3.56 17.38
CA GLY A 530 -22.86 -2.39 18.25
C GLY A 530 -24.30 -2.24 18.75
N GLN A 531 -25.31 -2.43 17.88
CA GLN A 531 -26.72 -2.46 18.28
C GLN A 531 -27.07 -3.68 19.16
N ALA A 532 -26.44 -4.84 18.92
CA ALA A 532 -26.60 -6.01 19.79
C ALA A 532 -26.00 -5.80 21.18
N ARG A 533 -24.88 -5.07 21.30
CA ARG A 533 -24.29 -4.67 22.60
C ARG A 533 -25.09 -3.55 23.29
N GLY A 534 -25.65 -2.61 22.52
CA GLY A 534 -26.49 -1.53 23.05
C GLY A 534 -27.82 -2.01 23.63
N ALA A 535 -28.45 -3.03 23.03
CA ALA A 535 -29.70 -3.62 23.53
C ALA A 535 -29.50 -4.50 24.79
N GLY A 536 -28.28 -5.00 25.03
CA GLY A 536 -27.95 -5.75 26.26
C GLY A 536 -27.76 -4.86 27.50
N HIS A 537 -27.41 -3.58 27.31
CA HIS A 537 -27.22 -2.64 28.42
C HIS A 537 -28.51 -1.98 28.91
N THR A 538 -29.57 -1.91 28.09
CA THR A 538 -30.84 -1.27 28.50
C THR A 538 -31.78 -2.18 29.29
N LEU A 539 -31.47 -3.48 29.42
CA LEU A 539 -32.27 -4.46 30.17
C LEU A 539 -31.74 -4.78 31.57
N LEU A 540 -30.55 -4.29 31.95
CA LEU A 540 -29.97 -4.49 33.28
C LEU A 540 -30.16 -3.30 34.24
N ASP A 541 -30.55 -2.12 33.76
CA ASP A 541 -30.72 -0.93 34.61
C ASP A 541 -32.14 -0.71 35.18
N TYR A 542 -33.08 -1.62 34.94
CA TYR A 542 -34.45 -1.55 35.51
C TYR A 542 -34.72 -2.53 36.66
N GLY A 543 -33.68 -3.15 37.24
CA GLY A 543 -33.84 -4.29 38.15
C GLY A 543 -33.33 -4.16 39.59
N LEU A 544 -32.85 -3.00 40.05
CA LEU A 544 -32.27 -2.86 41.40
C LEU A 544 -32.73 -1.56 42.08
N ASN A 545 -33.98 -1.56 42.57
CA ASN A 545 -34.42 -0.69 43.66
C ASN A 545 -35.70 -1.29 44.28
N ARG A 546 -35.50 -2.33 45.09
CA ARG A 546 -36.44 -2.83 46.11
C ARG A 546 -35.66 -3.69 47.09
N ASP A 547 -35.07 -3.04 48.09
CA ASP A 547 -35.24 -3.28 49.53
C ASP A 547 -34.20 -2.47 50.32
#